data_AF-A0A8J4QN59-F1
#
_entry.id   AF-A0A8J4QN59-F1
#
_cell.length_a   1.000
_cell.length_b   1.000
_cell.length_c   1.000
_cell.angle_alpha   90.00
_cell.angle_beta   90.00
_cell.angle_gamma   90.00
#
_symmetry.space_group_name_H-M   'P 1'
#
loop_
_entity.id
_entity.type
_entity.pdbx_description
1 polymer ?
#
loop_
_entity_poly.entity_id
_entity_poly.type
_entity_poly.pdbx_seq_one_letter_code
_entity_poly.pdbx_strand_id
1 'polypeptide(L)'
;MANTYNTSTNSCTAPSTKLKKFTPHNHQQQDEASLAGLPDHIAQLCLSFVNPSLLYSVCHSWRRLIYSPSFPPFFSLYALLHHSQSSNSNSNSIEFFNFDPISSTWDLLPPPPPPLCVLLHHPSFISRNFSIQSVSFSHNLVLLAATTHNFAPALSHPLIFNPLSKTWSFGPRLATPRRWCAAGAVRGALYVASGVGSQFSNDTARSLEKWDHDDHHHGEWKKKSRLKDARYSRDAIDAVGWRGKLCVVNVKAKEGIVYNVDKDEWEEMPEGMLYGWRGPVAAMDEDVMYVVDEAKGALRKYDHEKDLWEEIMESEKLRGAQHVAAAAGKLCVVCGDNGIVVVDVLASPGRLWVVDLPIGFEALRVHILPRMSRPDFDFPAIHSTSME
;
A
#
# COMPACT_ATOMS: atom_id res chain seq x y z
N MET A 1 -1.49 -83.51 -14.76
CA MET A 1 -1.44 -82.07 -15.13
C MET A 1 -2.21 -81.30 -14.07
N ALA A 2 -1.69 -80.34 -13.31
CA ALA A 2 -0.34 -79.95 -12.92
C ALA A 2 -0.54 -79.28 -11.54
N ASN A 3 0.15 -79.77 -10.51
CA ASN A 3 0.17 -79.22 -9.14
C ASN A 3 1.54 -78.59 -8.91
N THR A 4 1.61 -77.29 -8.60
CA THR A 4 2.79 -76.55 -8.08
C THR A 4 2.42 -75.05 -8.02
N TYR A 5 2.81 -74.18 -7.07
CA TYR A 5 4.00 -74.12 -6.23
C TYR A 5 3.72 -73.45 -4.86
N ASN A 6 4.31 -74.02 -3.80
CA ASN A 6 4.65 -73.33 -2.55
C ASN A 6 5.84 -72.39 -2.79
N THR A 7 5.84 -71.20 -2.18
CA THR A 7 7.06 -70.39 -2.00
C THR A 7 7.31 -70.18 -0.51
N SER A 8 8.29 -70.91 -0.01
CA SER A 8 8.84 -70.82 1.33
C SER A 8 10.01 -69.84 1.38
N THR A 9 10.02 -69.07 2.47
CA THR A 9 11.03 -68.17 3.00
C THR A 9 12.46 -68.70 2.96
N ASN A 10 13.42 -67.84 2.59
CA ASN A 10 14.80 -67.90 3.06
C ASN A 10 15.46 -66.52 2.93
N SER A 11 15.81 -65.88 4.06
CA SER A 11 16.97 -64.99 4.10
C SER A 11 17.60 -65.01 5.49
N CYS A 12 18.88 -65.38 5.48
CA CYS A 12 19.77 -65.55 6.62
C CYS A 12 20.34 -64.22 7.13
N THR A 13 20.81 -64.28 8.37
CA THR A 13 21.45 -63.30 9.25
C THR A 13 22.68 -62.54 8.72
N ALA A 14 22.65 -61.21 8.94
CA ALA A 14 23.67 -60.23 9.40
C ALA A 14 25.06 -60.12 8.72
N PRO A 15 25.64 -58.89 8.64
CA PRO A 15 26.42 -58.43 9.80
C PRO A 15 26.32 -56.93 10.14
N SER A 16 26.54 -56.67 11.43
CA SER A 16 26.74 -55.38 12.06
C SER A 16 27.82 -54.53 11.38
N THR A 17 27.51 -53.28 11.07
CA THR A 17 28.50 -52.25 10.74
C THR A 17 28.47 -51.11 11.74
N LYS A 18 29.68 -50.74 12.15
CA LYS A 18 30.03 -49.96 13.32
C LYS A 18 29.49 -48.53 13.27
N LEU A 19 29.03 -48.09 14.43
CA LEU A 19 28.80 -46.70 14.84
C LEU A 19 29.97 -45.80 14.37
N LYS A 20 29.74 -44.97 13.35
CA LYS A 20 30.57 -43.77 13.14
C LYS A 20 29.98 -42.69 14.03
N LYS A 21 30.63 -42.46 15.17
CA LYS A 21 30.52 -41.22 15.94
C LYS A 21 30.79 -40.06 14.98
N PHE A 22 29.74 -39.39 14.52
CA PHE A 22 29.86 -38.04 14.02
C PHE A 22 30.16 -37.17 15.24
N THR A 23 31.42 -36.80 15.39
CA THR A 23 31.82 -35.63 16.17
C THR A 23 30.99 -34.44 15.70
N PRO A 24 30.30 -33.72 16.61
CA PRO A 24 29.69 -32.46 16.24
C PRO A 24 30.85 -31.49 16.02
N HIS A 25 31.21 -31.26 14.76
CA HIS A 25 31.94 -30.05 14.44
C HIS A 25 30.98 -28.90 14.76
N ASN A 26 31.26 -28.24 15.89
CA ASN A 26 30.80 -26.88 16.17
C ASN A 26 31.29 -25.99 15.02
N HIS A 27 30.54 -25.97 13.91
CA HIS A 27 30.49 -24.79 13.08
C HIS A 27 29.62 -23.80 13.87
N GLN A 28 30.31 -22.97 14.64
CA GLN A 28 29.80 -21.66 14.99
C GLN A 28 29.27 -21.02 13.69
N GLN A 29 27.95 -20.92 13.58
CA GLN A 29 27.26 -20.07 12.60
C GLN A 29 27.48 -18.61 13.03
N GLN A 30 28.74 -18.17 13.05
CA GLN A 30 29.12 -16.78 13.28
C GLN A 30 29.21 -16.08 11.92
N ASP A 31 28.30 -15.13 11.72
CA ASP A 31 28.47 -13.90 10.93
C ASP A 31 28.78 -14.03 9.43
N GLU A 32 27.85 -14.57 8.64
CA GLU A 32 27.94 -14.53 7.17
C GLU A 32 27.36 -13.25 6.52
N ALA A 33 26.90 -12.26 7.30
CA ALA A 33 26.42 -10.97 6.74
C ALA A 33 27.53 -9.92 6.58
N SER A 34 28.71 -10.20 7.12
CA SER A 34 29.78 -9.22 7.27
C SER A 34 30.71 -9.17 6.06
N LEU A 35 31.03 -7.96 5.60
CA LEU A 35 32.14 -7.75 4.69
C LEU A 35 33.43 -8.12 5.45
N ALA A 36 34.16 -9.13 4.98
CA ALA A 36 35.32 -9.67 5.69
C ALA A 36 36.28 -8.55 6.16
N GLY A 37 36.50 -8.49 7.48
CA GLY A 37 37.40 -7.50 8.10
C GLY A 37 36.75 -6.20 8.58
N LEU A 38 35.43 -6.02 8.42
CA LEU A 38 34.68 -4.89 8.98
C LEU A 38 33.78 -5.30 10.14
N PRO A 39 33.58 -4.43 11.15
CA PRO A 39 32.50 -4.61 12.12
C PRO A 39 31.12 -4.58 11.42
N ASP A 40 30.17 -5.38 11.91
CA ASP A 40 28.86 -5.56 11.25
C ASP A 40 28.11 -4.26 11.00
N HIS A 41 28.11 -3.34 11.97
CA HIS A 41 27.43 -2.05 11.82
C HIS A 41 28.04 -1.20 10.68
N ILE A 42 29.36 -1.26 10.47
CA ILE A 42 30.03 -0.59 9.34
C ILE A 42 29.74 -1.31 8.04
N ALA A 43 29.79 -2.65 8.03
CA ALA A 43 29.47 -3.44 6.85
C ALA A 43 28.03 -3.18 6.37
N GLN A 44 27.05 -3.16 7.28
CA GLN A 44 25.66 -2.83 6.98
C GLN A 44 25.51 -1.42 6.44
N LEU A 45 26.19 -0.44 7.03
CA LEU A 45 26.19 0.94 6.53
C LEU A 45 26.76 1.02 5.11
N CYS A 46 27.89 0.36 4.83
CA CYS A 46 28.47 0.30 3.49
C CYS A 46 27.51 -0.34 2.48
N LEU A 47 26.88 -1.47 2.85
CA LEU A 47 25.93 -2.16 2.00
C LEU A 47 24.65 -1.33 1.76
N SER A 48 24.24 -0.47 2.70
CA SER A 48 23.06 0.39 2.54
C SER A 48 23.16 1.38 1.38
N PHE A 49 24.37 1.71 0.91
CA PHE A 49 24.59 2.56 -0.26
C PHE A 49 24.52 1.82 -1.59
N VAL A 50 24.44 0.48 -1.57
CA VAL A 50 24.37 -0.35 -2.78
C VAL A 50 22.92 -0.58 -3.15
N ASN A 51 22.62 -0.59 -4.45
CA ASN A 51 21.27 -0.89 -4.93
C ASN A 51 20.81 -2.27 -4.40
N PRO A 52 19.66 -2.34 -3.71
CA PRO A 52 19.15 -3.59 -3.12
C PRO A 52 19.01 -4.77 -4.11
N SER A 53 18.73 -4.51 -5.40
CA SER A 53 18.66 -5.56 -6.42
C SER A 53 20.03 -6.23 -6.68
N LEU A 54 21.12 -5.47 -6.59
CA LEU A 54 22.48 -6.02 -6.68
C LEU A 54 22.78 -6.87 -5.45
N LEU A 55 22.50 -6.34 -4.25
CA LEU A 55 22.69 -7.08 -2.99
C LEU A 55 21.91 -8.39 -2.97
N TYR A 56 20.67 -8.37 -3.47
CA TYR A 56 19.83 -9.56 -3.59
C TYR A 56 20.47 -10.61 -4.48
N SER A 57 21.25 -10.24 -5.49
CA SER A 57 21.84 -11.21 -6.43
C SER A 57 23.09 -11.89 -5.90
N VAL A 58 23.77 -11.34 -4.89
CA VAL A 58 25.11 -11.78 -4.47
C VAL A 58 25.09 -13.05 -3.61
N CYS A 59 24.45 -13.03 -2.45
CA CYS A 59 24.42 -14.18 -1.54
C CYS A 59 23.16 -14.19 -0.67
N HIS A 60 22.85 -15.35 -0.06
CA HIS A 60 21.69 -15.47 0.82
C HIS A 60 21.74 -14.50 1.98
N SER A 61 22.90 -14.32 2.61
CA SER A 61 23.03 -13.43 3.76
C SER A 61 22.70 -11.97 3.44
N TRP A 62 23.15 -11.46 2.29
CA TRP A 62 22.80 -10.10 1.85
C TRP A 62 21.34 -9.99 1.44
N ARG A 63 20.73 -11.05 0.88
CA ARG A 63 19.27 -11.11 0.72
C ARG A 63 18.56 -10.96 2.07
N ARG A 64 19.02 -11.67 3.12
CA ARG A 64 18.45 -11.55 4.47
C ARG A 64 18.62 -10.14 5.02
N LEU A 65 19.83 -9.60 4.91
CA LEU A 65 20.15 -8.24 5.37
C LEU A 65 19.21 -7.24 4.73
N ILE A 66 19.04 -7.28 3.40
CA ILE A 66 18.19 -6.28 2.77
C ILE A 66 16.83 -6.32 3.39
N TYR A 67 16.19 -7.47 3.69
CA TYR A 67 14.85 -7.61 4.33
C TYR A 67 14.78 -7.42 5.85
N SER A 68 15.91 -7.17 6.52
CA SER A 68 15.97 -6.94 7.96
C SER A 68 15.44 -5.54 8.32
N PRO A 69 14.80 -5.34 9.49
CA PRO A 69 14.43 -4.01 9.99
C PRO A 69 15.62 -3.03 10.13
N SER A 70 16.84 -3.55 10.23
CA SER A 70 18.08 -2.75 10.35
C SER A 70 18.54 -2.10 9.04
N PHE A 71 18.12 -2.63 7.89
CA PHE A 71 18.48 -2.10 6.59
C PHE A 71 17.48 -1.02 6.15
N PRO A 72 17.93 0.12 5.61
CA PRO A 72 17.03 1.17 5.12
C PRO A 72 16.04 0.60 4.10
N PRO A 73 14.72 0.72 4.34
CA PRO A 73 13.76 0.06 3.48
C PRO A 73 13.72 0.74 2.11
N PHE A 74 13.84 -0.06 1.06
CA PHE A 74 13.39 0.34 -0.26
C PHE A 74 11.86 0.30 -0.33
N PHE A 75 11.29 0.90 -1.37
CA PHE A 75 9.85 0.95 -1.57
C PHE A 75 9.32 -0.29 -2.28
N SER A 76 8.15 -0.74 -1.86
CA SER A 76 7.35 -1.79 -2.50
C SER A 76 5.97 -1.25 -2.86
N LEU A 77 5.29 -1.98 -3.74
CA LEU A 77 3.93 -1.66 -4.17
C LEU A 77 2.94 -2.45 -3.32
N TYR A 78 2.00 -1.75 -2.70
CA TYR A 78 0.87 -2.35 -1.98
C TYR A 78 -0.38 -2.16 -2.79
N ALA A 79 -1.20 -3.19 -2.91
CA ALA A 79 -2.42 -3.16 -3.70
C ALA A 79 -3.61 -3.73 -2.92
N LEU A 80 -4.75 -3.06 -3.06
CA LEU A 80 -6.04 -3.61 -2.66
C LEU A 80 -6.62 -4.28 -3.90
N LEU A 81 -6.73 -5.60 -3.86
CA LEU A 81 -7.20 -6.40 -4.98
C LEU A 81 -8.57 -6.99 -4.66
N HIS A 82 -9.40 -7.12 -5.68
CA HIS A 82 -10.67 -7.83 -5.58
C HIS A 82 -10.72 -8.96 -6.59
N HIS A 83 -11.45 -10.02 -6.24
CA HIS A 83 -11.54 -11.22 -7.07
C HIS A 83 -12.60 -11.04 -8.17
N SER A 84 -12.21 -11.11 -9.44
CA SER A 84 -13.11 -10.86 -10.58
C SER A 84 -14.00 -12.05 -10.95
N GLN A 85 -13.61 -13.28 -10.57
CA GLN A 85 -14.29 -14.52 -10.97
C GLN A 85 -15.35 -15.02 -9.97
N SER A 86 -15.88 -14.16 -9.10
CA SER A 86 -16.96 -14.55 -8.18
C SER A 86 -18.29 -14.73 -8.93
N SER A 87 -18.47 -15.92 -9.52
CA SER A 87 -19.74 -16.41 -10.09
C SER A 87 -20.87 -16.51 -9.06
N ASN A 88 -20.55 -16.40 -7.76
CA ASN A 88 -21.51 -16.13 -6.70
C ASN A 88 -21.54 -14.63 -6.40
N SER A 89 -22.68 -14.00 -6.67
CA SER A 89 -22.98 -12.56 -6.57
C SER A 89 -22.80 -11.91 -5.18
N ASN A 90 -22.17 -12.59 -4.21
CA ASN A 90 -22.10 -12.16 -2.81
C ASN A 90 -20.68 -12.08 -2.20
N SER A 91 -19.61 -12.53 -2.88
CA SER A 91 -18.24 -12.44 -2.32
C SER A 91 -17.54 -11.14 -2.72
N ASN A 92 -17.81 -10.05 -1.99
CA ASN A 92 -16.99 -8.84 -2.03
C ASN A 92 -15.68 -9.04 -1.24
N SER A 93 -14.95 -10.12 -1.52
CA SER A 93 -13.70 -10.43 -0.82
C SER A 93 -12.58 -9.55 -1.35
N ILE A 94 -12.06 -8.69 -0.48
CA ILE A 94 -10.92 -7.82 -0.76
C ILE A 94 -9.72 -8.40 -0.06
N GLU A 95 -8.64 -8.49 -0.81
CA GLU A 95 -7.36 -8.96 -0.33
C GLU A 95 -6.32 -7.86 -0.48
N PHE A 96 -5.36 -7.87 0.44
CA PHE A 96 -4.31 -6.88 0.50
C PHE A 96 -3.01 -7.57 0.12
N PHE A 97 -2.34 -7.06 -0.90
CA PHE A 97 -1.12 -7.64 -1.44
C PHE A 97 0.03 -6.65 -1.41
N ASN A 98 1.25 -7.18 -1.31
CA ASN A 98 2.50 -6.46 -1.50
C ASN A 98 3.26 -7.09 -2.67
N PHE A 99 3.57 -6.30 -3.68
CA PHE A 99 4.50 -6.66 -4.74
C PHE A 99 5.90 -6.19 -4.37
N ASP A 100 6.81 -7.15 -4.25
CA ASP A 100 8.23 -6.92 -4.02
C ASP A 100 8.94 -6.66 -5.37
N PRO A 101 9.46 -5.45 -5.62
CA PRO A 101 10.10 -5.13 -6.88
C PRO A 101 11.45 -5.82 -7.09
N ILE A 102 12.08 -6.35 -6.04
CA ILE A 102 13.37 -7.02 -6.12
C ILE A 102 13.20 -8.49 -6.48
N SER A 103 12.31 -9.19 -5.77
CA SER A 103 12.02 -10.60 -6.07
C SER A 103 10.96 -10.77 -7.16
N SER A 104 10.26 -9.71 -7.55
CA SER A 104 9.13 -9.74 -8.49
C SER A 104 8.02 -10.70 -8.07
N THR A 105 7.70 -10.70 -6.77
CA THR A 105 6.71 -11.60 -6.17
C THR A 105 5.60 -10.82 -5.47
N TRP A 106 4.37 -11.33 -5.60
CA TRP A 106 3.23 -10.90 -4.80
C TRP A 106 3.14 -11.72 -3.51
N ASP A 107 3.09 -11.03 -2.37
CA ASP A 107 2.86 -11.62 -1.06
C ASP A 107 1.53 -11.10 -0.49
N LEU A 108 0.73 -12.00 0.09
CA LEU A 108 -0.49 -11.64 0.80
C LEU A 108 -0.15 -10.99 2.15
N LEU A 109 -0.80 -9.88 2.48
CA LEU A 109 -0.72 -9.29 3.81
C LEU A 109 -1.49 -10.15 4.82
N PRO A 110 -1.10 -10.13 6.11
CA PRO A 110 -1.91 -10.75 7.15
C PRO A 110 -3.34 -10.16 7.13
N PRO A 111 -4.36 -10.93 7.47
CA PRO A 111 -5.73 -10.44 7.45
C PRO A 111 -5.92 -9.32 8.48
N PRO A 112 -6.67 -8.26 8.15
CA PRO A 112 -7.02 -7.22 9.11
C PRO A 112 -7.92 -7.77 10.24
N PRO A 113 -7.86 -7.18 11.45
CA PRO A 113 -8.68 -7.59 12.59
C PRO A 113 -10.16 -7.23 12.40
N PRO A 114 -11.06 -8.02 13.02
CA PRO A 114 -12.21 -8.73 12.43
C PRO A 114 -12.35 -8.70 10.89
N PRO A 115 -12.98 -9.72 10.26
CA PRO A 115 -13.13 -9.72 8.81
C PRO A 115 -13.85 -8.45 8.33
N LEU A 116 -13.22 -7.74 7.41
CA LEU A 116 -13.76 -6.51 6.82
C LEU A 116 -15.01 -6.84 6.00
N CYS A 117 -16.19 -6.51 6.54
CA CYS A 117 -17.46 -6.63 5.82
C CYS A 117 -17.72 -5.40 4.95
N VAL A 118 -17.07 -5.37 3.79
CA VAL A 118 -17.15 -4.26 2.83
C VAL A 118 -17.99 -4.63 1.61
N LEU A 119 -18.73 -3.64 1.11
CA LEU A 119 -19.53 -3.69 -0.11
C LEU A 119 -18.80 -2.86 -1.16
N LEU A 120 -18.41 -3.47 -2.28
CA LEU A 120 -17.79 -2.77 -3.41
C LEU A 120 -18.81 -2.45 -4.50
N HIS A 121 -19.70 -3.40 -4.77
CA HIS A 121 -20.75 -3.29 -5.78
C HIS A 121 -22.06 -3.82 -5.21
N HIS A 122 -23.16 -3.22 -5.64
CA HIS A 122 -24.50 -3.70 -5.32
C HIS A 122 -25.30 -3.87 -6.62
N PRO A 123 -25.99 -5.01 -6.84
CA PRO A 123 -26.65 -5.31 -8.11
C PRO A 123 -27.70 -4.26 -8.51
N SER A 124 -28.36 -3.63 -7.53
CA SER A 124 -29.33 -2.54 -7.79
C SER A 124 -28.71 -1.17 -8.06
N PHE A 125 -27.39 -0.98 -7.84
CA PHE A 125 -26.69 0.29 -8.02
C PHE A 125 -25.58 0.15 -9.08
N ILE A 126 -25.99 -0.22 -10.29
CA ILE A 126 -25.11 -0.61 -11.41
C ILE A 126 -24.06 0.46 -11.76
N SER A 127 -24.33 1.75 -11.48
CA SER A 127 -23.43 2.86 -11.79
C SER A 127 -22.58 3.35 -10.60
N ARG A 128 -22.64 2.69 -9.44
CA ARG A 128 -21.90 3.13 -8.24
C ARG A 128 -20.93 2.06 -7.74
N ASN A 129 -19.65 2.42 -7.79
CA ASN A 129 -18.59 1.69 -7.10
C ASN A 129 -18.42 2.29 -5.71
N PHE A 130 -18.57 1.44 -4.69
CA PHE A 130 -18.37 1.82 -3.29
C PHE A 130 -16.88 1.66 -2.94
N SER A 131 -16.09 2.69 -3.23
CA SER A 131 -14.65 2.62 -3.00
C SER A 131 -14.30 2.53 -1.52
N ILE A 132 -13.17 1.89 -1.25
CA ILE A 132 -12.48 1.98 0.03
C ILE A 132 -11.56 3.19 -0.04
N GLN A 133 -11.69 4.06 0.97
CA GLN A 133 -10.78 5.17 1.20
C GLN A 133 -9.58 4.65 1.97
N SER A 134 -8.45 4.58 1.27
CA SER A 134 -7.15 4.19 1.80
C SER A 134 -6.12 5.28 1.52
N VAL A 135 -5.19 5.47 2.44
CA VAL A 135 -4.18 6.54 2.37
C VAL A 135 -2.82 5.99 2.82
N SER A 136 -1.75 6.40 2.13
CA SER A 136 -0.38 6.20 2.60
C SER A 136 -0.06 7.27 3.64
N PHE A 137 0.25 6.88 4.87
CA PHE A 137 0.41 7.81 5.98
C PHE A 137 1.53 7.37 6.91
N SER A 138 2.56 8.21 7.07
CA SER A 138 3.72 7.93 7.93
C SER A 138 4.31 6.53 7.71
N HIS A 139 4.54 6.17 6.44
CA HIS A 139 5.01 4.85 6.01
C HIS A 139 4.08 3.66 6.25
N ASN A 140 2.84 3.90 6.68
CA ASN A 140 1.83 2.87 6.88
C ASN A 140 0.74 2.93 5.80
N LEU A 141 0.09 1.79 5.56
CA LEU A 141 -1.17 1.73 4.82
C LEU A 141 -2.32 1.96 5.80
N VAL A 142 -3.17 2.95 5.55
CA VAL A 142 -4.32 3.25 6.41
C VAL A 142 -5.63 3.07 5.64
N LEU A 143 -6.54 2.27 6.17
CA LEU A 143 -7.94 2.18 5.71
C LEU A 143 -8.81 3.04 6.60
N LEU A 144 -9.50 4.01 6.02
CA LEU A 144 -10.24 5.02 6.79
C LEU A 144 -11.75 4.86 6.72
N ALA A 145 -12.26 4.60 5.52
CA ALA A 145 -13.70 4.55 5.29
C ALA A 145 -14.04 3.55 4.20
N ALA A 146 -15.12 2.82 4.43
CA ALA A 146 -15.72 1.90 3.48
C ALA A 146 -17.21 1.76 3.80
N THR A 147 -17.94 1.07 2.92
CA THR A 147 -19.39 0.88 3.04
C THR A 147 -19.68 -0.58 3.35
N THR A 148 -20.58 -0.87 4.29
CA THR A 148 -21.06 -2.23 4.54
C THR A 148 -22.21 -2.60 3.61
N HIS A 149 -22.61 -3.88 3.60
CA HIS A 149 -23.78 -4.36 2.84
C HIS A 149 -25.10 -3.65 3.22
N ASN A 150 -25.21 -3.17 4.46
CA ASN A 150 -26.36 -2.39 4.94
C ASN A 150 -26.23 -0.89 4.64
N PHE A 151 -25.32 -0.51 3.73
CA PHE A 151 -25.01 0.88 3.41
C PHE A 151 -24.67 1.72 4.64
N ALA A 152 -23.99 1.14 5.64
CA ALA A 152 -23.49 1.84 6.81
C ALA A 152 -21.97 2.05 6.71
N PRO A 153 -21.36 2.96 7.49
CA PRO A 153 -19.90 3.05 7.58
C PRO A 153 -19.32 1.73 8.10
N ALA A 154 -18.31 1.20 7.43
CA ALA A 154 -17.70 -0.08 7.79
C ALA A 154 -16.60 0.04 8.87
N LEU A 155 -16.03 1.24 9.04
CA LEU A 155 -14.87 1.47 9.89
C LEU A 155 -15.21 2.53 10.93
N SER A 156 -15.10 2.16 12.22
CA SER A 156 -15.21 3.09 13.36
C SER A 156 -13.87 3.64 13.82
N HIS A 157 -12.81 2.92 13.51
CA HIS A 157 -11.41 3.28 13.70
C HIS A 157 -10.70 3.07 12.37
N PRO A 158 -9.68 3.88 12.04
CA PRO A 158 -8.77 3.56 10.96
C PRO A 158 -8.08 2.21 11.24
N LEU A 159 -7.89 1.40 10.20
CA LEU A 159 -7.00 0.24 10.27
C LEU A 159 -5.65 0.62 9.70
N ILE A 160 -4.58 0.40 10.46
CA ILE A 160 -3.22 0.80 10.11
C ILE A 160 -2.39 -0.48 9.96
N PHE A 161 -1.91 -0.73 8.75
CA PHE A 161 -0.93 -1.77 8.49
C PHE A 161 0.47 -1.16 8.46
N ASN A 162 1.35 -1.68 9.32
CA ASN A 162 2.76 -1.32 9.33
C ASN A 162 3.57 -2.37 8.54
N PRO A 163 4.17 -1.99 7.40
CA PRO A 163 5.05 -2.85 6.60
C PRO A 163 6.19 -3.52 7.36
N LEU A 164 6.85 -2.76 8.25
CA LEU A 164 8.09 -3.19 8.89
C LEU A 164 7.81 -4.23 9.97
N SER A 165 6.71 -4.11 10.71
CA SER A 165 6.28 -5.09 11.71
C SER A 165 5.34 -6.16 11.14
N LYS A 166 4.79 -5.97 9.94
CA LYS A 166 3.72 -6.79 9.35
C LYS A 166 2.49 -6.95 10.24
N THR A 167 2.11 -5.89 10.95
CA THR A 167 0.97 -5.96 11.85
C THR A 167 -0.06 -4.92 11.52
N TRP A 168 -1.32 -5.32 11.66
CA TRP A 168 -2.43 -4.39 11.72
C TRP A 168 -2.60 -3.86 13.15
N SER A 169 -2.99 -2.60 13.26
CA SER A 169 -3.39 -1.96 14.49
C SER A 169 -4.57 -1.03 14.24
N PHE A 170 -5.28 -0.66 15.32
CA PHE A 170 -6.34 0.34 15.25
C PHE A 170 -5.75 1.74 15.45
N GLY A 171 -6.16 2.68 14.62
CA GLY A 171 -5.99 4.10 14.86
C GLY A 171 -7.04 4.65 15.84
N PRO A 172 -7.05 5.97 16.06
CA PRO A 172 -8.02 6.58 16.98
C PRO A 172 -9.44 6.53 16.44
N ARG A 173 -10.40 6.44 17.35
CA ARG A 173 -11.83 6.38 17.02
C ARG A 173 -12.28 7.63 16.27
N LEU A 174 -12.92 7.44 15.13
CA LEU A 174 -13.59 8.54 14.43
C LEU A 174 -14.77 9.03 15.28
N ALA A 175 -14.90 10.35 15.44
CA ALA A 175 -16.04 10.94 16.16
C ALA A 175 -17.37 10.53 15.51
N THR A 176 -17.39 10.56 14.18
CA THR A 176 -18.47 10.01 13.36
C THR A 176 -17.88 9.07 12.31
N PRO A 177 -18.01 7.73 12.47
CA PRO A 177 -17.71 6.78 11.41
C PRO A 177 -18.45 7.18 10.13
N ARG A 178 -17.77 7.15 8.98
CA ARG A 178 -18.32 7.69 7.74
C ARG A 178 -17.91 6.90 6.50
N ARG A 179 -18.66 7.12 5.42
CA ARG A 179 -18.41 6.68 4.05
C ARG A 179 -18.45 7.87 3.09
N TRP A 180 -17.94 7.71 1.87
CA TRP A 180 -17.98 8.75 0.82
C TRP A 180 -17.42 10.10 1.28
N CYS A 181 -16.29 10.02 2.00
CA CYS A 181 -15.53 11.18 2.46
C CYS A 181 -14.35 11.44 1.52
N ALA A 182 -13.80 12.64 1.63
CA ALA A 182 -12.47 12.93 1.09
C ALA A 182 -11.41 12.58 2.15
N ALA A 183 -10.37 11.85 1.77
CA ALA A 183 -9.29 11.50 2.69
C ALA A 183 -7.91 11.66 2.05
N GLY A 184 -6.95 12.14 2.83
CA GLY A 184 -5.59 12.40 2.37
C GLY A 184 -4.65 12.71 3.50
N ALA A 185 -3.35 12.75 3.20
CA ALA A 185 -2.30 13.09 4.16
C ALA A 185 -1.49 14.28 3.65
N VAL A 186 -1.07 15.14 4.57
CA VAL A 186 -0.17 16.27 4.29
C VAL A 186 0.57 16.66 5.58
N ARG A 187 1.86 16.97 5.48
CA ARG A 187 2.75 17.33 6.60
C ARG A 187 2.68 16.35 7.78
N GLY A 188 2.74 15.06 7.48
CA GLY A 188 2.72 14.02 8.52
C GLY A 188 1.41 13.93 9.31
N ALA A 189 0.33 14.54 8.83
CA ALA A 189 -1.00 14.43 9.41
C ALA A 189 -2.02 13.85 8.40
N LEU A 190 -2.96 13.07 8.92
CA LEU A 190 -4.05 12.48 8.16
C LEU A 190 -5.31 13.32 8.31
N TYR A 191 -6.04 13.49 7.22
CA TYR A 191 -7.24 14.31 7.18
C TYR A 191 -8.40 13.53 6.58
N VAL A 192 -9.58 13.73 7.18
CA VAL A 192 -10.84 13.20 6.69
C VAL A 192 -11.85 14.34 6.65
N ALA A 193 -12.36 14.64 5.46
CA ALA A 193 -13.33 15.69 5.22
C ALA A 193 -14.65 15.11 4.72
N SER A 194 -15.76 15.75 5.08
CA SER A 194 -17.08 15.45 4.53
C SER A 194 -17.52 13.99 4.77
N GLY A 195 -18.46 13.49 3.98
CA GLY A 195 -18.98 12.12 4.00
C GLY A 195 -20.29 11.95 4.75
N VAL A 196 -20.76 10.71 4.78
CA VAL A 196 -22.04 10.32 5.38
C VAL A 196 -21.80 9.31 6.50
N GLY A 197 -22.38 9.57 7.67
CA GLY A 197 -22.40 8.63 8.79
C GLY A 197 -23.41 7.50 8.59
N SER A 198 -23.91 6.90 9.66
CA SER A 198 -25.05 5.97 9.57
C SER A 198 -26.26 6.64 8.90
N GLN A 199 -26.51 7.89 9.26
CA GLN A 199 -27.47 8.78 8.61
C GLN A 199 -26.77 10.02 8.06
N PHE A 200 -27.44 10.70 7.14
CA PHE A 200 -26.98 12.00 6.66
C PHE A 200 -27.09 13.05 7.77
N SER A 201 -26.00 13.79 7.98
CA SER A 201 -25.96 14.96 8.84
C SER A 201 -25.15 16.05 8.15
N ASN A 202 -25.68 17.27 8.14
CA ASN A 202 -24.99 18.42 7.59
C ASN A 202 -23.69 18.75 8.36
N ASP A 203 -23.63 18.41 9.66
CA ASP A 203 -22.43 18.61 10.46
C ASP A 203 -21.28 17.73 9.98
N THR A 204 -21.54 16.43 9.79
CA THR A 204 -20.55 15.46 9.28
C THR A 204 -20.16 15.75 7.84
N ALA A 205 -21.13 16.09 7.00
CA ALA A 205 -20.90 16.40 5.59
C ALA A 205 -20.06 17.67 5.39
N ARG A 206 -20.00 18.55 6.39
CA ARG A 206 -19.19 19.78 6.36
C ARG A 206 -17.94 19.71 7.23
N SER A 207 -17.76 18.67 8.04
CA SER A 207 -16.64 18.59 8.98
C SER A 207 -15.33 18.28 8.28
N LEU A 208 -14.23 18.79 8.83
CA LEU A 208 -12.87 18.33 8.58
C LEU A 208 -12.27 17.88 9.91
N GLU A 209 -11.65 16.71 9.93
CA GLU A 209 -10.96 16.16 11.08
C GLU A 209 -9.51 15.83 10.70
N LYS A 210 -8.58 16.15 11.60
CA LYS A 210 -7.13 15.95 11.47
C LYS A 210 -6.65 14.97 12.54
N TRP A 211 -5.76 14.04 12.18
CA TRP A 211 -5.05 13.17 13.11
C TRP A 211 -3.55 13.22 12.86
N ASP A 212 -2.77 13.46 13.92
CA ASP A 212 -1.30 13.49 13.93
C ASP A 212 -0.75 12.14 14.41
N HIS A 213 0.23 11.56 13.70
CA HIS A 213 0.78 10.24 14.05
C HIS A 213 1.64 10.25 15.32
N ASP A 214 2.26 11.38 15.64
CA ASP A 214 3.28 11.54 16.70
C ASP A 214 2.73 11.50 18.14
N ASP A 215 1.41 11.47 18.34
CA ASP A 215 0.85 11.30 19.68
C ASP A 215 1.03 9.82 20.10
N HIS A 216 1.99 9.57 21.00
CA HIS A 216 2.38 8.26 21.59
C HIS A 216 1.23 7.37 22.14
N HIS A 217 -0.02 7.83 22.07
CA HIS A 217 -1.24 7.13 22.49
C HIS A 217 -2.31 7.04 21.39
N HIS A 218 -1.90 6.91 20.13
CA HIS A 218 -2.79 6.89 18.96
C HIS A 218 -3.56 8.20 18.72
N GLY A 219 -3.28 9.28 19.46
CA GLY A 219 -3.86 10.61 19.26
C GLY A 219 -5.39 10.67 19.33
N GLU A 220 -5.95 11.86 19.18
CA GLU A 220 -7.38 12.06 18.95
C GLU A 220 -7.59 12.82 17.63
N TRP A 221 -8.74 12.60 17.00
CA TRP A 221 -9.16 13.40 15.85
C TRP A 221 -9.49 14.83 16.29
N LYS A 222 -8.74 15.80 15.77
CA LYS A 222 -8.93 17.23 16.03
C LYS A 222 -9.83 17.83 14.96
N LYS A 223 -10.88 18.53 15.38
CA LYS A 223 -11.76 19.26 14.45
C LYS A 223 -11.03 20.46 13.84
N LYS A 224 -11.26 20.66 12.55
CA LYS A 224 -10.72 21.74 11.74
C LYS A 224 -11.83 22.55 11.08
N SER A 225 -11.47 23.61 10.38
CA SER A 225 -12.41 24.47 9.69
C SER A 225 -13.31 23.70 8.75
N ARG A 226 -14.60 24.02 8.84
CA ARG A 226 -15.66 23.31 8.13
C ARG A 226 -15.76 23.79 6.69
N LEU A 227 -16.16 22.87 5.80
CA LEU A 227 -16.59 23.21 4.45
C LEU A 227 -17.83 24.13 4.50
N LYS A 228 -17.97 24.94 3.46
CA LYS A 228 -19.12 25.85 3.28
C LYS A 228 -20.43 25.07 3.10
N ASP A 229 -20.37 23.92 2.45
CA ASP A 229 -21.53 23.09 2.12
C ASP A 229 -21.14 21.60 2.07
N ALA A 230 -22.13 20.75 1.76
CA ALA A 230 -22.03 19.30 1.77
C ALA A 230 -21.76 18.68 0.38
N ARG A 231 -21.27 19.43 -0.61
CA ARG A 231 -21.14 18.93 -2.00
C ARG A 231 -20.19 17.74 -2.14
N TYR A 232 -19.21 17.63 -1.26
CA TYR A 232 -18.23 16.53 -1.24
C TYR A 232 -18.69 15.29 -0.45
N SER A 233 -19.96 15.19 -0.03
CA SER A 233 -20.39 14.13 0.92
C SER A 233 -20.91 12.87 0.26
N ARG A 234 -20.86 12.76 -1.07
CA ARG A 234 -21.52 11.68 -1.83
C ARG A 234 -20.57 10.90 -2.72
N ASP A 235 -19.29 11.23 -2.71
CA ASP A 235 -18.28 10.49 -3.44
C ASP A 235 -17.06 10.25 -2.55
N ALA A 236 -16.34 9.18 -2.82
CA ALA A 236 -15.12 8.84 -2.11
C ALA A 236 -13.94 9.47 -2.88
N ILE A 237 -13.32 10.50 -2.29
CA ILE A 237 -12.39 11.39 -3.01
C ILE A 237 -11.00 11.28 -2.40
N ASP A 238 -10.01 11.03 -3.25
CA ASP A 238 -8.61 11.05 -2.81
C ASP A 238 -8.18 12.52 -2.69
N ALA A 239 -7.97 13.00 -1.46
CA ALA A 239 -7.48 14.35 -1.20
C ALA A 239 -5.96 14.37 -1.35
N VAL A 240 -5.45 15.18 -2.26
CA VAL A 240 -4.01 15.19 -2.59
C VAL A 240 -3.30 16.21 -1.70
N GLY A 241 -2.37 15.73 -0.86
CA GLY A 241 -1.49 16.57 -0.07
C GLY A 241 -0.39 17.17 -0.93
N TRP A 242 -0.34 18.51 -1.01
CA TRP A 242 0.63 19.24 -1.81
C TRP A 242 1.01 20.55 -1.12
N ARG A 243 2.29 20.71 -0.77
CA ARG A 243 2.89 21.94 -0.22
C ARG A 243 2.12 22.54 0.95
N GLY A 244 1.72 21.69 1.90
CA GLY A 244 0.92 22.13 3.06
C GLY A 244 -0.54 22.45 2.73
N LYS A 245 -1.03 22.00 1.57
CA LYS A 245 -2.43 22.10 1.18
C LYS A 245 -3.02 20.72 0.92
N LEU A 246 -4.33 20.59 1.08
CA LEU A 246 -5.10 19.43 0.63
C LEU A 246 -6.02 19.84 -0.51
N CYS A 247 -5.73 19.33 -1.71
CA CYS A 247 -6.53 19.55 -2.90
C CYS A 247 -7.61 18.46 -2.98
N VAL A 248 -8.88 18.87 -3.04
CA VAL A 248 -10.04 17.97 -3.14
C VAL A 248 -10.80 18.30 -4.42
N VAL A 249 -10.92 17.32 -5.31
CA VAL A 249 -11.62 17.49 -6.61
C VAL A 249 -12.71 16.45 -6.77
N ASN A 250 -13.92 16.92 -7.04
CA ASN A 250 -14.99 16.10 -7.55
C ASN A 250 -14.95 16.16 -9.09
N VAL A 251 -14.27 15.19 -9.70
CA VAL A 251 -14.06 15.14 -11.16
C VAL A 251 -15.38 15.12 -11.94
N LYS A 252 -16.40 14.42 -11.42
CA LYS A 252 -17.72 14.32 -12.07
C LYS A 252 -18.47 15.65 -12.06
N ALA A 253 -18.38 16.39 -10.97
CA ALA A 253 -19.00 17.70 -10.83
C ALA A 253 -18.14 18.84 -11.40
N LYS A 254 -16.86 18.57 -11.71
CA LYS A 254 -15.84 19.57 -12.07
C LYS A 254 -15.72 20.69 -11.02
N GLU A 255 -15.79 20.30 -9.75
CA GLU A 255 -15.65 21.21 -8.61
C GLU A 255 -14.37 20.87 -7.85
N GLY A 256 -13.60 21.89 -7.49
CA GLY A 256 -12.39 21.76 -6.69
C GLY A 256 -12.36 22.74 -5.53
N ILE A 257 -11.75 22.33 -4.42
CA ILE A 257 -11.49 23.17 -3.26
C ILE A 257 -10.15 22.80 -2.64
N VAL A 258 -9.49 23.76 -2.01
CA VAL A 258 -8.17 23.56 -1.41
C VAL A 258 -8.21 23.93 0.06
N TYR A 259 -7.79 23.04 0.95
CA TYR A 259 -7.64 23.37 2.36
C TYR A 259 -6.19 23.77 2.64
N ASN A 260 -5.98 24.97 3.17
CA ASN A 260 -4.68 25.47 3.61
C ASN A 260 -4.44 25.06 5.07
N VAL A 261 -3.45 24.19 5.29
CA VAL A 261 -3.17 23.61 6.61
C VAL A 261 -2.69 24.64 7.61
N ASP A 262 -1.90 25.63 7.17
CA ASP A 262 -1.33 26.66 8.03
C ASP A 262 -2.38 27.64 8.54
N LYS A 263 -3.30 28.02 7.66
CA LYS A 263 -4.36 28.98 7.99
C LYS A 263 -5.59 28.33 8.63
N ASP A 264 -5.73 27.00 8.49
CA ASP A 264 -6.96 26.29 8.85
C ASP A 264 -8.17 26.87 8.09
N GLU A 265 -8.03 27.03 6.77
CA GLU A 265 -9.04 27.68 5.92
C GLU A 265 -9.21 26.95 4.58
N TRP A 266 -10.44 26.97 4.07
CA TRP A 266 -10.74 26.48 2.72
C TRP A 266 -10.66 27.65 1.73
N GLU A 267 -9.83 27.48 0.70
CA GLU A 267 -9.56 28.40 -0.39
C GLU A 267 -10.16 27.85 -1.70
N GLU A 268 -10.45 28.74 -2.65
CA GLU A 268 -10.80 28.34 -4.02
C GLU A 268 -9.60 27.67 -4.71
N MET A 269 -9.88 26.67 -5.53
CA MET A 269 -8.85 26.00 -6.31
C MET A 269 -8.42 26.86 -7.51
N PRO A 270 -7.12 27.00 -7.82
CA PRO A 270 -6.66 27.67 -9.03
C PRO A 270 -7.33 27.10 -10.29
N GLU A 271 -7.69 27.97 -11.23
CA GLU A 271 -8.47 27.59 -12.41
C GLU A 271 -7.73 26.60 -13.30
N GLY A 272 -6.43 26.80 -13.53
CA GLY A 272 -5.63 25.92 -14.37
C GLY A 272 -5.39 24.56 -13.73
N MET A 273 -5.18 24.52 -12.40
CA MET A 273 -5.16 23.29 -11.62
C MET A 273 -6.45 22.49 -11.83
N LEU A 274 -7.62 23.10 -11.60
CA LEU A 274 -8.91 22.44 -11.71
C LEU A 274 -9.20 22.00 -13.15
N TYR A 275 -8.92 22.84 -14.14
CA TYR A 275 -9.23 22.55 -15.55
C TYR A 275 -8.43 21.36 -16.09
N GLY A 276 -7.17 21.22 -15.68
CA GLY A 276 -6.31 20.11 -16.10
C GLY A 276 -6.43 18.83 -15.27
N TRP A 277 -7.20 18.84 -14.18
CA TRP A 277 -7.45 17.66 -13.33
C TRP A 277 -8.43 16.67 -14.00
N ARG A 278 -7.97 15.98 -15.05
CA ARG A 278 -8.78 15.07 -15.90
C ARG A 278 -8.60 13.58 -15.61
N GLY A 279 -8.28 13.24 -14.37
CA GLY A 279 -8.11 11.84 -13.94
C GLY A 279 -7.52 11.75 -12.54
N PRO A 280 -6.99 10.58 -12.15
CA PRO A 280 -6.38 10.39 -10.84
C PRO A 280 -5.10 11.22 -10.72
N VAL A 281 -4.88 11.78 -9.52
CA VAL A 281 -3.73 12.63 -9.20
C VAL A 281 -3.05 12.13 -7.93
N ALA A 282 -1.71 12.16 -7.93
CA ALA A 282 -0.90 11.97 -6.74
C ALA A 282 0.20 13.03 -6.68
N ALA A 283 0.59 13.39 -5.46
CA ALA A 283 1.76 14.21 -5.20
C ALA A 283 2.93 13.32 -4.79
N MET A 284 4.08 13.52 -5.41
CA MET A 284 5.34 12.93 -5.00
C MET A 284 5.98 13.83 -3.95
N ASP A 285 6.27 13.26 -2.77
CA ASP A 285 6.93 13.94 -1.65
C ASP A 285 6.27 15.27 -1.23
N GLU A 286 4.94 15.36 -1.40
CA GLU A 286 4.13 16.57 -1.20
C GLU A 286 4.57 17.79 -2.02
N ASP A 287 5.45 17.65 -3.01
CA ASP A 287 6.00 18.78 -3.78
C ASP A 287 5.51 18.81 -5.23
N VAL A 288 5.53 17.68 -5.92
CA VAL A 288 5.21 17.61 -7.34
C VAL A 288 3.95 16.80 -7.58
N MET A 289 2.90 17.44 -8.12
CA MET A 289 1.67 16.77 -8.52
C MET A 289 1.76 16.22 -9.94
N TYR A 290 1.25 15.00 -10.10
CA TYR A 290 1.11 14.32 -11.38
C TYR A 290 -0.34 13.89 -11.59
N VAL A 291 -0.86 14.15 -12.78
CA VAL A 291 -2.16 13.67 -13.25
C VAL A 291 -1.98 12.68 -14.38
N VAL A 292 -2.78 11.63 -14.39
CA VAL A 292 -2.93 10.75 -15.54
C VAL A 292 -4.28 11.06 -16.18
N ASP A 293 -4.28 11.62 -17.38
CA ASP A 293 -5.50 11.91 -18.15
C ASP A 293 -6.19 10.58 -18.51
N GLU A 294 -7.37 10.32 -17.95
CA GLU A 294 -8.04 9.03 -18.06
C GLU A 294 -8.43 8.68 -19.50
N ALA A 295 -8.71 9.70 -20.32
CA ALA A 295 -9.16 9.52 -21.70
C ALA A 295 -7.99 9.39 -22.67
N LYS A 296 -6.98 10.25 -22.54
CA LYS A 296 -5.82 10.26 -23.45
C LYS A 296 -4.74 9.25 -23.05
N GLY A 297 -4.59 8.97 -21.77
CA GLY A 297 -3.42 8.26 -21.23
C GLY A 297 -2.18 9.16 -21.16
N ALA A 298 -2.38 10.48 -21.06
CA ALA A 298 -1.30 11.45 -20.96
C ALA A 298 -0.92 11.68 -19.49
N LEU A 299 0.35 11.46 -19.15
CA LEU A 299 0.93 11.81 -17.85
C LEU A 299 1.39 13.27 -17.90
N ARG A 300 0.86 14.10 -17.01
CA ARG A 300 1.23 15.51 -16.89
C ARG A 300 1.69 15.86 -15.49
N LYS A 301 2.61 16.80 -15.37
CA LYS A 301 3.08 17.40 -14.12
C LYS A 301 2.52 18.80 -13.98
N TYR A 302 2.10 19.17 -12.78
CA TYR A 302 1.62 20.52 -12.51
C TYR A 302 2.79 21.50 -12.32
N ASP A 303 2.76 22.60 -13.07
CA ASP A 303 3.58 23.79 -12.87
C ASP A 303 2.72 24.85 -12.16
N HIS A 304 3.02 25.08 -10.88
CA HIS A 304 2.26 26.00 -10.04
C HIS A 304 2.59 27.48 -10.28
N GLU A 305 3.74 27.80 -10.89
CA GLU A 305 4.10 29.18 -11.21
C GLU A 305 3.28 29.68 -12.41
N LYS A 306 3.00 28.76 -13.35
CA LYS A 306 2.22 29.02 -14.55
C LYS A 306 0.74 28.61 -14.43
N ASP A 307 0.36 27.98 -13.33
CA ASP A 307 -0.95 27.34 -13.12
C ASP A 307 -1.37 26.45 -14.31
N LEU A 308 -0.50 25.54 -14.74
CA LEU A 308 -0.80 24.66 -15.88
C LEU A 308 -0.21 23.26 -15.72
N TRP A 309 -0.72 22.32 -16.50
CA TRP A 309 -0.25 20.93 -16.52
C TRP A 309 0.62 20.70 -17.76
N GLU A 310 1.91 20.43 -17.55
CA GLU A 310 2.88 20.15 -18.59
C GLU A 310 2.93 18.65 -18.89
N GLU A 311 2.81 18.28 -20.15
CA GLU A 311 2.83 16.87 -20.56
C GLU A 311 4.25 16.30 -20.52
N ILE A 312 4.39 15.14 -19.87
CA ILE A 312 5.65 14.40 -19.77
C ILE A 312 5.70 13.31 -20.82
N MET A 313 4.61 12.57 -20.98
CA MET A 313 4.48 11.47 -21.92
C MET A 313 3.02 11.09 -22.13
N GLU A 314 2.74 10.40 -23.24
CA GLU A 314 1.45 9.79 -23.52
C GLU A 314 1.64 8.30 -23.81
N SER A 315 0.77 7.46 -23.27
CA SER A 315 0.77 6.03 -23.55
C SER A 315 -0.64 5.44 -23.50
N GLU A 316 -0.98 4.60 -24.46
CA GLU A 316 -2.27 3.89 -24.48
C GLU A 316 -2.46 2.99 -23.24
N LYS A 317 -1.35 2.52 -22.64
CA LYS A 317 -1.42 1.70 -21.42
C LYS A 317 -1.96 2.47 -20.21
N LEU A 318 -1.89 3.79 -20.24
CA LEU A 318 -2.39 4.66 -19.18
C LEU A 318 -3.85 5.09 -19.38
N ARG A 319 -4.48 4.73 -20.50
CA ARG A 319 -5.91 4.99 -20.71
C ARG A 319 -6.75 4.21 -19.70
N GLY A 320 -7.85 4.82 -19.26
CA GLY A 320 -8.70 4.26 -18.22
C GLY A 320 -8.04 4.22 -16.85
N ALA A 321 -7.11 5.15 -16.56
CA ALA A 321 -6.53 5.31 -15.23
C ALA A 321 -7.60 5.63 -14.19
N GLN A 322 -7.66 4.83 -13.13
CA GLN A 322 -8.66 4.92 -12.06
C GLN A 322 -8.08 5.42 -10.75
N HIS A 323 -6.80 5.11 -10.49
CA HIS A 323 -6.10 5.53 -9.28
C HIS A 323 -4.59 5.59 -9.52
N VAL A 324 -3.89 6.43 -8.76
CA VAL A 324 -2.44 6.59 -8.88
C VAL A 324 -1.81 6.84 -7.51
N ALA A 325 -0.64 6.25 -7.29
CA ALA A 325 0.26 6.59 -6.18
C ALA A 325 1.62 7.01 -6.72
N ALA A 326 2.28 7.97 -6.06
CA ALA A 326 3.59 8.50 -6.46
C ALA A 326 4.55 8.55 -5.27
N ALA A 327 5.74 7.99 -5.43
CA ALA A 327 6.84 8.07 -4.46
C ALA A 327 8.15 7.59 -5.09
N ALA A 328 9.27 8.08 -4.58
CA ALA A 328 10.62 7.63 -4.95
C ALA A 328 10.88 7.63 -6.47
N GLY A 329 10.41 8.67 -7.17
CA GLY A 329 10.59 8.82 -8.62
C GLY A 329 9.72 7.90 -9.48
N LYS A 330 8.76 7.18 -8.89
CA LYS A 330 7.86 6.28 -9.61
C LYS A 330 6.40 6.63 -9.37
N LEU A 331 5.58 6.36 -10.38
CA LEU A 331 4.13 6.32 -10.28
C LEU A 331 3.64 4.90 -10.51
N CYS A 332 2.69 4.46 -9.70
CA CYS A 332 1.95 3.23 -9.91
C CYS A 332 0.50 3.60 -10.22
N VAL A 333 0.03 3.25 -11.41
CA VAL A 333 -1.28 3.63 -11.94
C VAL A 333 -2.12 2.37 -12.09
N VAL A 334 -3.32 2.36 -11.48
CA VAL A 334 -4.34 1.35 -11.74
C VAL A 334 -5.10 1.75 -13.00
N CYS A 335 -5.03 0.91 -14.03
CA CYS A 335 -5.71 1.11 -15.31
C CYS A 335 -6.61 -0.11 -15.54
N GLY A 336 -7.92 0.10 -15.69
CA GLY A 336 -8.93 -0.97 -15.68
C GLY A 336 -8.52 -2.27 -16.39
N ASP A 337 -8.32 -2.20 -17.71
CA ASP A 337 -7.98 -3.37 -18.53
C ASP A 337 -6.47 -3.72 -18.54
N ASN A 338 -5.61 -2.78 -18.11
CA ASN A 338 -4.15 -2.91 -18.20
C ASN A 338 -3.49 -3.29 -16.86
N GLY A 339 -4.28 -3.52 -15.81
CA GLY A 339 -3.77 -3.84 -14.48
C GLY A 339 -3.05 -2.66 -13.84
N ILE A 340 -1.84 -2.90 -13.31
CA ILE A 340 -1.01 -1.85 -12.69
C ILE A 340 0.13 -1.48 -13.64
N VAL A 341 0.19 -0.23 -14.06
CA VAL A 341 1.27 0.33 -14.87
C VAL A 341 2.20 1.14 -13.98
N VAL A 342 3.50 0.82 -14.02
CA VAL A 342 4.55 1.57 -13.31
C VAL A 342 5.24 2.49 -14.29
N VAL A 343 5.38 3.77 -13.92
CA VAL A 343 6.09 4.79 -14.68
C VAL A 343 7.26 5.31 -13.86
N ASP A 344 8.47 5.22 -14.40
CA ASP A 344 9.67 5.86 -13.87
C ASP A 344 9.84 7.24 -14.51
N VAL A 345 9.60 8.28 -13.71
CA VAL A 345 9.66 9.67 -14.17
C VAL A 345 11.05 10.29 -14.00
N LEU A 346 12.00 9.56 -13.41
CA LEU A 346 13.40 9.99 -13.34
C LEU A 346 14.19 9.49 -14.56
N ALA A 347 13.71 8.46 -15.24
CA ALA A 347 14.28 8.01 -16.50
C ALA A 347 14.02 9.02 -17.64
N SER A 348 15.01 9.21 -18.52
CA SER A 348 14.87 10.06 -19.72
C SER A 348 15.27 9.26 -20.98
N PRO A 349 14.31 8.92 -21.87
CA PRO A 349 12.87 9.19 -21.76
C PRO A 349 12.21 8.37 -20.63
N GLY A 350 11.04 8.82 -20.17
CA GLY A 350 10.27 8.14 -19.12
C GLY A 350 10.01 6.68 -19.48
N ARG A 351 10.28 5.77 -18.54
CA ARG A 351 10.15 4.32 -18.77
C ARG A 351 8.87 3.82 -18.13
N LEU A 352 8.12 2.99 -18.85
CA LEU A 352 6.90 2.36 -18.34
C LEU A 352 6.93 0.85 -18.51
N TRP A 353 6.34 0.12 -17.56
CA TRP A 353 6.11 -1.32 -17.63
C TRP A 353 4.84 -1.71 -16.88
N VAL A 354 4.31 -2.89 -17.18
CA VAL A 354 3.11 -3.43 -16.51
C VAL A 354 3.58 -4.40 -15.44
N VAL A 355 2.90 -4.39 -14.29
CA VAL A 355 3.04 -5.39 -13.24
C VAL A 355 1.86 -6.35 -13.34
N ASP A 356 2.15 -7.61 -13.65
CA ASP A 356 1.15 -8.65 -13.76
C ASP A 356 0.48 -8.88 -12.40
N LEU A 357 -0.86 -8.88 -12.39
CA LEU A 357 -1.64 -9.17 -11.18
C LEU A 357 -1.73 -10.68 -10.93
N PRO A 358 -1.92 -11.11 -9.66
CA PRO A 358 -2.31 -12.48 -9.36
C PRO A 358 -3.54 -12.90 -10.18
N ILE A 359 -3.57 -14.15 -10.66
CA ILE A 359 -4.63 -14.65 -11.55
C ILE A 359 -6.00 -14.52 -10.86
N GLY A 360 -6.97 -13.96 -11.59
CA GLY A 360 -8.34 -13.78 -11.10
C GLY A 360 -8.56 -12.55 -10.23
N PHE A 361 -7.57 -11.67 -10.11
CA PHE A 361 -7.67 -10.41 -9.37
C PHE A 361 -7.62 -9.17 -10.26
N GLU A 362 -8.31 -8.14 -9.79
CA GLU A 362 -8.31 -6.79 -10.35
C GLU A 362 -7.92 -5.78 -9.27
N ALA A 363 -7.11 -4.80 -9.63
CA ALA A 363 -6.63 -3.78 -8.70
C ALA A 363 -7.67 -2.66 -8.49
N LEU A 364 -7.89 -2.28 -7.23
CA LEU A 364 -8.78 -1.18 -6.85
C LEU A 364 -8.00 0.07 -6.45
N ARG A 365 -6.97 -0.12 -5.61
CA ARG A 365 -6.13 0.94 -5.05
C ARG A 365 -4.70 0.46 -4.99
N VAL A 366 -3.77 1.40 -5.06
CA VAL A 366 -2.33 1.13 -4.94
C VAL A 366 -1.68 2.16 -4.04
N HIS A 367 -0.64 1.73 -3.34
CA HIS A 367 0.15 2.54 -2.43
C HIS A 367 1.63 2.19 -2.62
N ILE A 368 2.50 3.18 -2.51
CA ILE A 368 3.95 2.96 -2.50
C ILE A 368 4.40 3.23 -1.07
N LEU A 369 4.90 2.19 -0.40
CA LEU A 369 5.29 2.22 1.01
C LEU A 369 6.61 1.46 1.18
N PRO A 370 7.29 1.57 2.34
CA PRO A 370 8.41 0.70 2.64
C PRO A 370 8.07 -0.77 2.41
N ARG A 371 9.03 -1.53 1.90
CA ARG A 371 8.91 -2.98 1.77
C ARG A 371 8.48 -3.63 3.09
N MET A 372 7.85 -4.80 3.00
CA MET A 372 7.62 -5.62 4.19
C MET A 372 8.91 -6.31 4.64
N SER A 373 9.22 -6.26 5.94
CA SER A 373 10.35 -7.02 6.51
C SER A 373 10.17 -8.51 6.24
N ARG A 374 11.16 -9.38 6.39
CA ARG A 374 10.93 -10.84 6.30
C ARG A 374 11.62 -11.55 7.46
N PRO A 375 10.91 -11.76 8.60
CA PRO A 375 11.51 -12.34 9.80
C PRO A 375 11.83 -13.83 9.64
N ASP A 376 11.32 -14.52 8.61
CA ASP A 376 11.76 -15.88 8.24
C ASP A 376 13.25 -15.94 7.84
N PHE A 377 13.89 -14.77 7.71
CA PHE A 377 15.32 -14.62 7.51
C PHE A 377 16.08 -14.13 8.77
N ASP A 378 15.41 -13.95 9.90
CA ASP A 378 16.06 -13.58 11.16
C ASP A 378 16.80 -14.79 11.76
N PHE A 379 17.95 -14.52 12.37
CA PHE A 379 18.72 -15.53 13.09
C PHE A 379 17.91 -16.00 14.31
N PRO A 380 17.90 -17.31 14.64
CA PRO A 380 17.35 -17.73 15.93
C PRO A 380 18.11 -16.98 17.03
N ALA A 381 17.39 -16.19 17.81
CA ALA A 381 17.95 -15.54 18.99
C ALA A 381 18.55 -16.62 19.88
N ILE A 382 19.87 -16.63 20.02
CA ILE A 382 20.53 -17.48 21.01
C ILE A 382 20.07 -16.93 22.36
N HIS A 383 19.08 -17.59 22.97
CA HIS A 383 18.76 -17.36 24.37
C HIS A 383 20.05 -17.61 25.16
N SER A 384 20.66 -16.53 25.65
CA SER A 384 21.72 -16.61 26.64
C SER A 384 21.15 -17.33 27.85
N THR A 385 21.48 -18.61 27.97
CA THR A 385 21.30 -19.34 29.20
C THR A 385 22.38 -18.82 30.13
N SER A 386 21.98 -17.89 31.01
CA SER A 386 22.75 -17.60 32.21
C SER A 386 22.81 -18.89 33.03
N MET A 387 23.97 -19.55 33.04
CA MET A 387 24.28 -20.52 34.07
C MET A 387 24.60 -19.75 35.35
N GLU A 388 23.80 -19.98 36.39
CA GLU A 388 24.20 -19.77 37.79
C GLU A 388 25.27 -20.79 38.21
#